data_AF-A0A2V7XAK4-F1
#
_entry.id   AF-A0A2V7XAK4-F1
#
_cell.length_a   1.000
_cell.length_b   1.000
_cell.length_c   1.000
_cell.angle_alpha   90.00
_cell.angle_beta   90.00
_cell.angle_gamma   90.00
#
_symmetry.space_group_name_H-M   'P 1'
#
loop_
_entity.id
_entity.type
_entity.pdbx_description
1 polymer ?
#
loop_
_entity_poly.entity_id
_entity_poly.type
_entity_poly.pdbx_seq_one_letter_code
_entity_poly.pdbx_strand_id
1 'polypeptide(L)'
;MKYLTTLEVAHELKVSKQTLLNWLYAGKIPEPPRNSKGYRLWSAARLSLVKRLIREGRLHKRTVVHLEASNRPEVVGEFAREVNQFLRDGEIDAASFLRELGRLNPAVGRALPRPSRPSSRATAVRRRSRA
;
A
#
# COMPACT_ATOMS: atom_id res chain seq x y z
N MET A 1 -5.33 4.75 34.59
CA MET A 1 -5.07 4.64 33.14
C MET A 1 -4.39 3.30 32.88
N LYS A 2 -4.98 2.41 32.08
CA LYS A 2 -4.35 1.13 31.73
C LYS A 2 -3.39 1.35 30.55
N TYR A 3 -2.12 1.01 30.75
CA TYR A 3 -1.12 1.03 29.68
C TYR A 3 -1.04 -0.34 29.02
N LEU A 4 -0.87 -0.34 27.70
CA LEU A 4 -0.64 -1.54 26.91
C LEU A 4 0.85 -1.72 26.68
N THR A 5 1.26 -2.98 26.60
CA THR A 5 2.59 -3.37 26.13
C THR A 5 2.67 -3.24 24.61
N THR A 6 3.89 -3.14 24.07
CA THR A 6 4.10 -3.12 22.62
C THR A 6 3.53 -4.36 21.92
N LEU A 7 3.55 -5.52 22.59
CA LEU A 7 2.99 -6.75 22.03
C LEU A 7 1.46 -6.65 21.93
N GLU A 8 0.78 -6.26 23.00
CA GLU A 8 -0.68 -6.08 22.99
C GLU A 8 -1.11 -5.06 21.93
N VAL A 9 -0.37 -3.95 21.79
CA VAL A 9 -0.64 -2.96 20.74
C VAL A 9 -0.45 -3.55 19.34
N ALA A 10 0.58 -4.37 19.12
CA ALA A 10 0.79 -5.01 17.83
C ALA A 10 -0.37 -5.96 17.46
N HIS A 11 -0.85 -6.75 18.42
CA HIS A 11 -2.02 -7.62 18.25
C HIS A 11 -3.28 -6.81 17.92
N GLU A 12 -3.51 -5.72 18.65
CA GLU A 12 -4.65 -4.81 18.47
C GLU A 12 -4.63 -4.11 17.10
N LEU A 13 -3.44 -3.82 16.57
CA LEU A 13 -3.23 -3.25 15.24
C LEU A 13 -3.23 -4.31 14.12
N LYS A 14 -3.26 -5.60 14.48
CA LYS A 14 -3.08 -6.74 13.57
C LYS A 14 -1.79 -6.64 12.75
N VAL A 15 -0.68 -6.29 13.40
CA VAL A 15 0.66 -6.24 12.80
C VAL A 15 1.64 -7.04 13.65
N SER A 16 2.80 -7.40 13.07
CA SER A 16 3.84 -8.02 13.88
C SER A 16 4.41 -7.02 14.89
N LYS A 17 4.88 -7.52 16.04
CA LYS A 17 5.60 -6.71 17.03
C LYS A 17 6.80 -6.00 16.39
N GLN A 18 7.50 -6.67 15.48
CA GLN A 18 8.65 -6.11 14.76
C GLN A 18 8.25 -4.94 13.87
N THR A 19 7.13 -5.03 13.15
CA THR A 19 6.60 -3.93 12.32
C THR A 19 6.34 -2.68 13.15
N LEU A 20 5.69 -2.84 14.31
CA LEU A 20 5.43 -1.72 15.22
C LEU A 20 6.73 -1.10 15.75
N LEU A 21 7.72 -1.92 16.09
CA LEU A 21 9.04 -1.46 16.52
C LEU A 21 9.78 -0.73 15.39
N ASN A 22 9.72 -1.23 14.16
CA ASN A 22 10.31 -0.60 12.99
C ASN A 22 9.74 0.80 12.74
N TRP A 23 8.42 0.98 12.89
CA TRP A 23 7.79 2.30 12.77
C TRP A 23 8.26 3.28 13.85
N LEU A 24 8.48 2.80 15.08
CA LEU A 24 9.03 3.61 16.16
C LEU A 24 10.48 4.01 15.89
N TYR A 25 11.32 3.05 15.50
CA TYR A 25 12.74 3.29 15.21
C TYR A 25 12.94 4.20 14.00
N ALA A 26 12.08 4.08 12.98
CA ALA A 26 12.08 4.96 11.81
C ALA A 26 11.44 6.33 12.08
N GLY A 27 10.96 6.62 13.31
CA GLY A 27 10.32 7.89 13.64
C GLY A 27 8.98 8.14 12.92
N LYS A 28 8.37 7.11 12.31
CA LYS A 28 7.07 7.23 11.62
C LYS A 28 5.92 7.48 12.60
N ILE A 29 6.11 7.08 13.86
CA ILE A 29 5.21 7.34 14.97
C ILE A 29 5.99 7.79 16.20
N PRO A 30 5.40 8.63 17.07
CA PRO A 30 6.08 9.14 18.25
C PRO A 30 6.33 8.05 19.30
N GLU A 31 7.57 7.97 19.80
CA GLU A 31 8.00 7.00 20.82
C GLU A 31 7.19 7.15 22.13
N PRO A 32 6.59 6.06 22.66
CA PRO A 32 5.90 6.05 23.95
C PRO A 32 6.82 6.39 25.12
N PRO A 33 6.28 6.97 26.21
CA PRO A 33 7.03 7.11 27.44
C PRO A 33 7.42 5.73 27.95
N ARG A 34 8.55 5.66 28.65
CA ARG A 34 9.03 4.42 29.26
C ARG A 34 8.83 4.47 30.77
N ASN A 35 8.56 3.32 31.38
CA ASN A 35 8.61 3.20 32.84
C ASN A 35 10.06 3.09 33.33
N SER A 36 10.24 3.07 34.65
CA SER A 36 11.55 2.89 35.31
C SER A 36 12.26 1.59 34.94
N LYS A 37 11.52 0.59 34.44
CA LYS A 37 12.05 -0.70 33.96
C LYS A 37 12.36 -0.69 32.45
N GLY A 38 12.21 0.45 31.76
CA GLY A 38 12.51 0.61 30.34
C GLY A 38 11.43 0.11 29.37
N TYR A 39 10.28 -0.34 29.86
CA TYR A 39 9.16 -0.78 29.01
C TYR A 39 8.37 0.42 28.47
N ARG A 40 7.98 0.34 27.19
CA ARG A 40 7.13 1.33 26.52
C ARG A 40 5.70 1.27 27.06
N LEU A 41 5.17 2.42 27.43
CA LEU A 41 3.83 2.59 27.99
C LEU A 41 2.88 3.15 26.92
N TRP A 42 2.06 2.29 26.33
CA TRP A 42 1.10 2.70 25.32
C TRP A 42 -0.23 3.11 25.94
N SER A 43 -0.66 4.35 25.68
CA SER A 43 -2.01 4.81 26.02
C SER A 43 -2.99 4.50 24.88
N ALA A 44 -4.28 4.42 25.22
CA ALA A 44 -5.35 4.26 24.22
C ALA A 44 -5.34 5.39 23.17
N ALA A 45 -5.02 6.62 23.56
CA ALA A 45 -4.89 7.75 22.64
C ALA A 45 -3.79 7.54 21.59
N ARG A 46 -2.64 6.97 21.98
CA ARG A 46 -1.55 6.65 21.03
C ARG A 46 -1.95 5.54 20.08
N LEU A 47 -2.62 4.50 20.58
CA LEU A 47 -3.16 3.46 19.73
C LEU A 47 -4.13 4.03 18.68
N SER A 48 -5.05 4.93 19.10
CA SER A 48 -5.97 5.61 18.19
C SER A 48 -5.26 6.46 17.14
N LEU A 49 -4.17 7.14 17.51
CA LEU A 49 -3.33 7.87 16.56
C LEU A 49 -2.72 6.93 15.52
N VAL A 50 -2.15 5.79 15.93
CA VAL A 50 -1.57 4.82 15.00
C VAL A 50 -2.65 4.23 14.09
N LYS A 51 -3.83 3.88 14.63
CA LYS A 51 -4.99 3.42 13.84
C LYS A 51 -5.41 4.47 12.80
N ARG A 52 -5.41 5.76 13.16
CA ARG A 52 -5.71 6.86 12.23
C ARG A 52 -4.65 6.96 11.13
N LEU A 53 -3.36 6.94 11.46
CA LEU A 53 -2.28 6.99 10.47
C LEU A 53 -2.32 5.80 9.50
N ILE A 54 -2.72 4.62 9.97
CA ILE A 54 -2.94 3.46 9.11
C ILE A 54 -4.14 3.69 8.17
N ARG A 55 -5.25 4.25 8.68
CA ARG A 55 -6.45 4.56 7.88
C ARG A 55 -6.17 5.62 6.81
N GLU A 56 -5.34 6.60 7.12
CA GLU A 56 -4.90 7.66 6.20
C GLU A 56 -3.86 7.17 5.17
N GLY A 57 -3.45 5.89 5.20
CA GLY A 57 -2.44 5.34 4.30
C GLY A 57 -1.00 5.80 4.59
N ARG A 58 -0.80 6.54 5.69
CA ARG A 58 0.53 7.06 6.10
C ARG A 58 1.38 5.98 6.77
N LEU A 59 0.75 4.91 7.27
CA LEU A 59 1.40 3.71 7.79
C LEU A 59 0.78 2.47 7.14
N HIS A 60 1.60 1.70 6.45
CA HIS A 60 1.14 0.44 5.86
C HIS A 60 1.41 -0.70 6.83
N LYS A 61 0.37 -1.48 7.16
CA LYS A 61 0.46 -2.64 8.08
C LYS A 61 1.55 -3.66 7.73
N ARG A 62 2.05 -3.64 6.50
CA ARG A 62 3.08 -4.53 5.96
C ARG A 62 4.42 -3.85 5.66
N THR A 63 4.59 -2.54 5.89
CA THR A 63 5.82 -1.84 5.46
C THR A 63 7.05 -2.34 6.21
N VAL A 64 7.89 -3.07 5.49
CA VAL A 64 9.29 -3.28 5.79
C VAL A 64 10.05 -2.82 4.56
N VAL A 65 10.27 -1.51 4.44
CA VAL A 65 11.38 -1.03 3.61
C VAL A 65 12.12 0.03 4.41
N HIS A 66 13.28 -0.38 4.94
CA HIS A 66 14.32 0.46 5.54
C HIS A 66 15.47 0.65 4.53
N LEU A 67 15.17 0.81 3.26
CA LEU A 67 16.18 1.13 2.25
C LEU A 67 15.97 2.59 1.87
N GLU A 68 17.05 3.37 1.88
CA GLU A 68 17.06 4.70 1.29
C GLU A 68 16.46 4.61 -0.12
N ALA A 69 15.69 5.63 -0.51
CA ALA A 69 15.08 5.67 -1.83
C ALA A 69 16.16 5.43 -2.89
N SER A 70 16.06 4.31 -3.61
CA SER A 70 17.09 3.85 -4.52
C SER A 70 16.46 3.14 -5.72
N ASN A 71 17.01 3.38 -6.90
CA ASN A 71 16.62 2.71 -8.14
C ASN A 71 17.30 1.35 -8.32
N ARG A 72 17.94 0.81 -7.26
CA ARG A 72 18.48 -0.54 -7.27
C ARG A 72 17.34 -1.55 -7.51
N PRO A 73 17.54 -2.55 -8.39
CA PRO A 73 16.47 -3.45 -8.80
C PRO A 73 15.89 -4.25 -7.63
N GLU A 74 16.70 -4.57 -6.63
CA GLU A 74 16.27 -5.28 -5.41
C GLU A 74 15.27 -4.42 -4.62
N VAL A 75 15.57 -3.14 -4.43
CA VAL A 75 14.73 -2.17 -3.70
C VAL A 75 13.41 -1.95 -4.44
N VAL A 76 13.49 -1.69 -5.75
CA VAL A 76 12.30 -1.48 -6.60
C VAL A 76 11.42 -2.73 -6.63
N GLY A 77 12.03 -3.92 -6.67
CA GLY A 77 11.31 -5.20 -6.63
C GLY A 77 10.53 -5.41 -5.33
N GLU A 78 11.10 -5.03 -4.18
CA GLU A 78 10.40 -5.09 -2.89
C GLU A 78 9.21 -4.13 -2.85
N PHE A 79 9.39 -2.87 -3.26
CA PHE A 79 8.30 -1.91 -3.40
C PHE A 79 7.19 -2.42 -4.34
N ALA A 80 7.56 -3.03 -5.46
CA ALA A 80 6.59 -3.60 -6.39
C ALA A 80 5.78 -4.75 -5.76
N ARG A 81 6.40 -5.61 -4.95
CA ARG A 81 5.68 -6.67 -4.21
C ARG A 81 4.70 -6.08 -3.20
N GLU A 82 5.10 -5.05 -2.46
CA GLU A 82 4.23 -4.38 -1.49
C GLU A 82 3.02 -3.73 -2.19
N VAL A 83 3.25 -3.00 -3.27
CA VAL A 83 2.17 -2.39 -4.07
C VAL A 83 1.24 -3.48 -4.62
N ASN A 84 1.78 -4.56 -5.19
CA ASN A 84 0.96 -5.65 -5.70
C ASN A 84 0.11 -6.31 -4.60
N GLN A 85 0.66 -6.50 -3.40
CA GLN A 85 -0.11 -7.02 -2.28
C GLN A 85 -1.21 -6.05 -1.84
N PHE A 86 -0.94 -4.75 -1.78
CA PHE A 86 -1.93 -3.73 -1.47
C PHE A 86 -3.09 -3.72 -2.48
N LEU A 87 -2.78 -3.80 -3.77
CA LEU A 87 -3.79 -3.87 -4.83
C LEU A 87 -4.65 -5.13 -4.69
N ARG A 88 -4.04 -6.28 -4.39
CA ARG A 88 -4.76 -7.54 -4.13
C ARG A 88 -5.68 -7.45 -2.92
N ASP A 89 -5.17 -6.95 -1.79
CA ASP A 89 -5.95 -6.84 -0.55
C ASP A 89 -7.13 -5.86 -0.70
N GLY A 90 -6.97 -4.82 -1.52
CA GLY A 90 -8.02 -3.83 -1.81
C GLY A 90 -8.93 -4.17 -2.98
N GLU A 91 -8.77 -5.34 -3.60
CA GLU A 91 -9.49 -5.76 -4.82
C GLU A 91 -9.37 -4.74 -5.97
N ILE A 92 -8.24 -4.03 -6.03
CA ILE A 92 -7.96 -3.04 -7.07
C ILE A 92 -7.26 -3.74 -8.24
N ASP A 93 -7.87 -3.64 -9.42
CA ASP A 93 -7.27 -4.12 -10.66
C ASP A 93 -5.98 -3.34 -10.99
N ALA A 94 -4.89 -4.08 -11.24
CA ALA A 94 -3.58 -3.51 -11.52
C ALA A 94 -3.56 -2.68 -12.81
N ALA A 95 -4.33 -3.06 -13.84
CA ALA A 95 -4.40 -2.29 -15.08
C ALA A 95 -5.11 -0.93 -14.86
N SER A 96 -6.10 -0.89 -13.98
CA SER A 96 -6.80 0.33 -13.58
C SER A 96 -5.87 1.23 -12.76
N PHE A 97 -5.12 0.68 -11.81
CA PHE A 97 -4.09 1.41 -11.08
C PHE A 97 -3.03 2.02 -12.02
N LEU A 98 -2.49 1.23 -12.96
CA LEU A 98 -1.49 1.70 -13.91
C LEU A 98 -2.02 2.82 -14.81
N ARG A 99 -3.29 2.75 -15.24
CA ARG A 99 -3.93 3.82 -16.01
C ARG A 99 -3.98 5.14 -15.25
N GLU A 100 -4.40 5.12 -13.98
CA GLU A 100 -4.42 6.33 -13.14
C GLU A 100 -3.00 6.83 -12.84
N LEU A 101 -2.04 5.93 -12.58
CA LEU A 101 -0.64 6.29 -12.40
C LEU A 101 -0.07 6.95 -13.67
N GLY A 102 -0.43 6.46 -14.86
CA GLY A 102 -0.05 7.06 -16.13
C GLY A 102 -0.63 8.45 -16.37
N ARG A 103 -1.77 8.80 -15.76
CA ARG A 103 -2.32 10.18 -15.77
C ARG A 103 -1.49 11.12 -14.91
N LEU A 104 -0.99 10.64 -13.77
CA LEU A 104 -0.18 11.43 -12.83
C LEU A 104 1.29 11.52 -13.27
N ASN A 105 1.79 10.48 -13.93
CA ASN A 105 3.16 10.39 -14.41
C ASN A 105 3.19 10.11 -15.93
N PRO A 106 3.43 11.14 -16.76
CA PRO A 106 3.43 11.00 -18.22
C PRO A 106 4.45 9.97 -18.75
N ALA A 107 5.56 9.74 -18.05
CA ALA A 107 6.55 8.74 -18.46
C ALA A 107 5.97 7.32 -18.36
N VAL A 108 5.21 7.03 -17.31
CA VAL A 108 4.48 5.76 -17.15
C VAL A 108 3.39 5.64 -18.21
N GLY A 109 2.62 6.71 -18.45
CA GLY A 109 1.57 6.72 -19.46
C GLY A 109 2.09 6.41 -20.88
N ARG A 110 3.31 6.86 -21.22
CA ARG A 110 3.96 6.55 -22.50
C ARG A 110 4.42 5.09 -22.60
N ALA A 111 4.83 4.49 -21.48
CA ALA A 111 5.33 3.12 -21.43
C ALA A 111 4.19 2.07 -21.41
N LEU A 112 2.97 2.46 -21.02
CA LEU A 112 1.83 1.53 -20.99
C LEU A 112 1.32 1.22 -22.40
N PRO A 113 1.00 -0.05 -22.70
CA PRO A 113 0.39 -0.41 -23.97
C PRO A 113 -0.96 0.30 -24.10
N ARG A 114 -1.17 0.99 -25.23
CA ARG A 114 -2.45 1.60 -25.53
C ARG A 114 -3.50 0.48 -25.63
N PRO A 115 -4.70 0.66 -25.04
CA PRO A 115 -5.77 -0.31 -25.24
C PRO A 115 -6.01 -0.45 -26.74
N SER A 116 -5.83 -1.67 -27.25
CA SER A 116 -6.18 -2.02 -28.61
C SER A 116 -7.66 -1.72 -28.80
N ARG A 117 -7.98 -0.80 -29.73
CA ARG A 117 -9.36 -0.59 -30.17
C ARG A 117 -9.94 -1.96 -30.54
N PRO A 118 -11.13 -2.34 -30.06
CA PRO A 118 -11.78 -3.54 -30.56
C PRO A 118 -11.92 -3.40 -32.08
N SER A 119 -11.35 -4.35 -32.81
CA SER A 119 -11.43 -4.44 -34.26
C SER A 119 -12.90 -4.56 -34.63
N SER A 120 -13.49 -3.46 -35.11
CA SER A 120 -14.81 -3.44 -35.73
C SER A 120 -14.70 -4.16 -37.07
N ARG A 121 -14.68 -5.49 -37.05
CA ARG A 121 -14.76 -6.30 -38.27
C ARG A 121 -15.87 -7.33 -38.13
N ALA A 122 -16.82 -7.19 -39.06
CA ALA A 122 -17.84 -8.15 -39.49
C ALA A 122 -19.21 -8.08 -38.81
N THR A 123 -20.10 -7.24 -39.37
CA THR A 123 -21.38 -7.75 -39.91
C THR A 123 -21.93 -6.81 -40.99
N ALA A 124 -21.31 -6.82 -42.18
CA ALA A 124 -21.98 -6.33 -43.38
C ALA A 124 -22.92 -7.45 -43.87
N VAL A 125 -24.15 -7.46 -43.35
CA VAL A 125 -25.21 -8.35 -43.85
C VAL A 125 -25.52 -7.94 -45.28
N ARG A 126 -25.19 -8.86 -46.18
CA ARG A 126 -25.29 -8.76 -47.62
C ARG A 126 -26.78 -8.69 -48.02
N ARG A 127 -27.28 -7.49 -48.34
CA ARG A 127 -28.51 -7.33 -49.11
C ARG A 127 -28.31 -8.02 -50.46
N ARG A 128 -28.95 -9.17 -50.67
CA ARG A 128 -29.24 -9.68 -52.01
C ARG A 128 -30.75 -9.68 -52.20
N SER A 129 -31.16 -8.76 -53.05
CA SER A 129 -32.42 -8.69 -53.75
C SER A 129 -32.72 -10.03 -54.44
N ARG A 130 -33.98 -10.46 -54.40
CA ARG A 130 -34.59 -11.20 -55.50
C ARG A 130 -36.02 -10.70 -55.66
N ALA A 131 -36.32 -10.40 -56.93
CA ALA A 131 -37.64 -10.11 -57.46
C ALA A 131 -38.54 -11.34 -57.37
#